data_AF-A0A8J2YT54-F1
#
_entry.id   AF-A0A8J2YT54-F1
#
_cell.length_a   1.000
_cell.length_b   1.000
_cell.length_c   1.000
_cell.angle_alpha   90.00
_cell.angle_beta   90.00
_cell.angle_gamma   90.00
#
_symmetry.space_group_name_H-M   'P 1'
#
loop_
_entity.id
_entity.type
_entity.pdbx_description
1 polymer ?
#
loop_
_entity_poly.entity_id
_entity_poly.type
_entity_poly.pdbx_seq_one_letter_code
_entity_poly.pdbx_strand_id
1 'polypeptide(L)' 'MGDVVNLNKFRKARERQTADAQAAENRVRFGQSKEAKAKLRTEAEQAQKDLDGKRVD' A
#
# COMPACT_ATOMS: atom_id res chain seq x y z
N MET A 1 15.79 -3.86 35.21
CA MET A 1 15.70 -5.22 34.63
C MET A 1 15.06 -5.06 33.27
N GLY A 2 15.83 -5.21 32.18
CA GLY A 2 15.34 -4.92 30.83
C GLY A 2 14.74 -6.16 30.19
N ASP A 3 13.51 -6.06 29.69
CA ASP A 3 12.87 -7.16 28.96
C ASP A 3 13.62 -7.42 27.65
N VAL A 4 14.17 -8.64 27.53
CA VAL A 4 14.82 -9.10 26.30
C VAL A 4 13.73 -9.44 25.29
N VAL A 5 13.39 -8.47 24.44
CA VAL A 5 12.44 -8.68 23.35
C VAL A 5 13.09 -9.42 22.18
N ASN A 6 12.48 -10.52 21.75
CA ASN A 6 12.98 -11.29 20.61
C ASN A 6 12.62 -10.57 19.30
N LEU A 7 13.60 -9.87 18.73
CA LEU A 7 13.46 -9.11 17.48
C LEU A 7 13.06 -9.99 16.28
N ASN A 8 13.41 -11.27 16.27
CA ASN A 8 13.03 -12.17 15.18
C ASN A 8 11.52 -12.45 15.17
N LYS A 9 10.90 -12.60 16.35
CA LYS A 9 9.44 -12.74 16.45
C LYS A 9 8.74 -11.46 15.99
N PHE A 10 9.27 -10.30 16.35
CA PHE A 10 8.73 -9.01 15.94
C PHE A 10 8.80 -8.80 14.42
N ARG A 11 9.96 -9.07 13.80
CA ARG A 11 10.11 -8.99 12.34
C ARG A 11 9.13 -9.90 11.61
N LYS A 12 9.01 -11.16 12.04
CA LYS A 12 8.05 -12.12 11.46
C LYS A 12 6.61 -11.66 11.61
N ALA A 13 6.24 -11.08 12.75
CA ALA A 13 4.91 -10.54 12.96
C ALA A 13 4.62 -9.37 12.01
N ARG A 14 5.58 -8.45 11.85
CA ARG A 14 5.48 -7.35 10.88
C ARG A 14 5.36 -7.85 9.45
N GLU A 15 6.18 -8.81 9.04
CA GLU A 15 6.13 -9.40 7.70
C GLU A 15 4.76 -10.05 7.40
N ARG A 16 4.22 -10.80 8.37
CA ARG A 16 2.86 -11.38 8.26
C ARG A 16 1.80 -10.30 8.10
N GLN A 17 1.83 -9.27 8.92
CA GLN A 17 0.88 -8.15 8.81
C GLN A 17 0.96 -7.46 7.44
N THR A 18 2.17 -7.24 6.92
CA THR A 18 2.35 -6.65 5.59
C THR A 18 1.81 -7.56 4.49
N ALA A 19 2.03 -8.88 4.59
CA ALA A 19 1.52 -9.83 3.63
C ALA A 19 -0.01 -9.92 3.66
N ASP A 20 -0.62 -9.89 4.85
CA ASP A 20 -2.08 -9.92 5.01
C ASP A 20 -2.73 -8.65 4.46
N ALA A 21 -2.13 -7.48 4.70
CA ALA A 21 -2.59 -6.21 4.13
C ALA A 21 -2.52 -6.22 2.60
N GLN A 22 -1.40 -6.69 2.02
CA GLN A 22 -1.26 -6.85 0.57
C GLN A 22 -2.28 -7.85 0.01
N ALA A 23 -2.53 -8.96 0.71
CA ALA A 23 -3.52 -9.95 0.30
C ALA A 23 -4.94 -9.37 0.30
N ALA A 24 -5.32 -8.60 1.32
CA ALA A 24 -6.60 -7.91 1.37
C ALA A 24 -6.75 -6.92 0.21
N GLU A 25 -5.72 -6.12 -0.05
CA GLU A 25 -5.70 -5.18 -1.17
C GLU A 25 -5.83 -5.88 -2.53
N ASN A 26 -5.11 -7.00 -2.70
CA ASN A 26 -5.19 -7.81 -3.91
C ASN A 26 -6.55 -8.48 -4.09
N ARG A 27 -7.21 -8.92 -3.01
CA ARG A 27 -8.60 -9.44 -3.08
C ARG A 27 -9.57 -8.37 -3.55
N VAL A 28 -9.44 -7.14 -3.07
CA VAL A 28 -10.28 -6.00 -3.51
C VAL A 28 -10.03 -5.63 -4.97
N ARG A 29 -8.77 -5.74 -5.41
CA ARG A 29 -8.39 -5.52 -6.82
C ARG A 29 -8.81 -6.67 -7.74
N PHE A 30 -8.85 -7.90 -7.22
CA PHE A 30 -9.20 -9.08 -8.00
C PHE A 30 -10.68 -9.03 -8.39
N GLY A 31 -10.96 -9.18 -9.69
CA GLY A 31 -12.31 -9.03 -10.23
C GLY A 31 -12.71 -7.60 -10.60
N GLN A 32 -11.86 -6.59 -10.40
CA GLN A 32 -12.11 -5.26 -10.95
C GLN A 32 -12.06 -5.29 -12.48
N SER A 33 -13.02 -4.62 -13.13
CA SER A 33 -13.06 -4.49 -14.58
C SER A 33 -11.89 -3.64 -15.08
N LYS A 34 -11.47 -3.89 -16.33
CA LYS A 34 -10.40 -3.12 -16.98
C LYS A 34 -10.69 -1.62 -16.97
N GLU A 35 -11.95 -1.24 -17.10
CA GLU A 35 -12.42 0.15 -17.07
C GLU A 35 -12.27 0.78 -15.68
N ALA A 36 -12.64 0.08 -14.61
CA ALA A 36 -12.48 0.57 -13.25
C ALA A 36 -10.99 0.80 -12.91
N LYS A 37 -10.12 -0.12 -13.32
CA LYS A 37 -8.67 0.03 -13.17
C LYS A 37 -8.11 1.20 -13.98
N ALA A 38 -8.64 1.44 -15.18
CA ALA A 38 -8.23 2.56 -16.03
C ALA A 38 -8.62 3.90 -15.40
N LYS A 39 -9.86 4.03 -14.90
CA LYS A 39 -10.33 5.25 -14.20
C LYS A 39 -9.48 5.57 -12.97
N LEU A 40 -9.23 4.58 -12.12
CA LEU A 40 -8.36 4.75 -10.94
C LEU A 40 -6.94 5.19 -11.32
N ARG A 41 -6.39 4.68 -12.43
CA ARG A 41 -5.07 5.13 -12.92
C ARG A 41 -5.11 6.57 -13.40
N THR A 42 -6.11 6.95 -14.18
CA THR A 42 -6.23 8.33 -14.68
C THR A 42 -6.41 9.32 -13.54
N GLU A 43 -7.20 8.96 -12.52
CA GLU A 43 -7.39 9.78 -11.31
C GLU A 43 -6.08 9.91 -10.53
N ALA A 44 -5.33 8.81 -10.35
CA ALA A 44 -4.03 8.83 -9.67
C ALA A 44 -3.00 9.67 -10.44
N GLU A 45 -2.95 9.57 -11.76
CA GLU A 45 -2.05 10.35 -12.62
C GLU A 45 -2.39 11.85 -12.57
N GLN A 46 -3.68 12.22 -12.56
CA GLN A 46 -4.12 13.60 -12.40
C GLN A 46 -3.71 14.15 -11.02
N ALA A 47 -3.99 13.40 -9.96
CA ALA A 47 -3.57 13.78 -8.61
C ALA A 47 -2.04 13.94 -8.49
N GLN A 48 -1.26 13.07 -9.14
CA GLN A 48 0.19 13.17 -9.16
C GLN A 48 0.67 14.42 -9.90
N LYS A 49 0.10 14.73 -11.08
CA LYS A 49 0.39 15.96 -11.82
C LYS A 49 0.02 17.21 -11.03
N ASP A 50 -1.12 17.19 -10.34
CA ASP A 50 -1.56 18.29 -9.50
C ASP A 50 -0.62 18.53 -8.31
N LEU A 51 -0.08 17.45 -7.72
CA LEU A 51 0.90 17.54 -6.65
C LEU A 51 2.27 18.01 -7.16
N ASP A 52 2.72 17.50 -8.30
CA ASP A 52 3.98 17.93 -8.91
C ASP A 52 3.94 19.41 -9.32
N GLY A 53 2.81 19.90 -9.84
CA GLY A 53 2.61 21.32 -10.13
C GLY A 53 2.50 22.22 -8.90
N LYS A 54 2.23 21.64 -7.72
CA LYS A 54 2.19 22.34 -6.43
C LYS A 54 3.47 22.16 -5.61
N ARG A 55 4.46 21.44 -6.13
CA ARG A 55 5.76 21.30 -5.46
C ARG A 55 6.50 22.64 -5.58
N VAL A 56 6.58 23.34 -4.45
CA VAL A 56 7.42 24.52 -4.28
C VAL A 56 8.80 24.01 -3.87
N ASP A 57 9.81 24.25 -4.69
CA ASP A 57 11.23 24.10 -4.32
C ASP A 57 11.66 25.22 -3.36
#